data_AF-A0A0Q6U2S5-F1
#
_entry.id   AF-A0A0Q6U2S5-F1
#
_cell.length_a   1.000
_cell.length_b   1.000
_cell.length_c   1.000
_cell.angle_alpha   90.00
_cell.angle_beta   90.00
_cell.angle_gamma   90.00
#
_symmetry.space_group_name_H-M   'P 1'
#
loop_
_entity.id
_entity.type
_entity.pdbx_description
1 polymer ?
#
loop_
_entity_poly.entity_id
_entity_poly.type
_entity_poly.pdbx_seq_one_letter_code
_entity_poly.pdbx_strand_id
1 'polypeptide(L)'
;MSDWTPNYGQLSAPAPAWAAKRPIRIALLGDFGAGAAAGRLDTGDELARRKPRAVEFDSLEDWLGQQNITLSLPIGTDGAPVEIPLADMDSFHPDTLFRELDLFKKLNDLRKRLNNTASFDKAAAEVAKFAGSSQKASRAGRGARARGASPSAGSRLDDFARLTGRTSAPDSGGGIDTLLRNVIGPFVVPAAKPEKAGLLNTLDAAIADGMRAVLHQADFQATESLWRGVDFLLRRLETGPMLQVHLIDISAEEFAADLSASDDLSDSGLYRLLVSKPAEAKDGGYTYVAGLYQFEATPPHTELLGRMAKVAAAAGATFFTAMAVDELSNPRVPPHPLVVDAFAALRGLPESKRLALLGPRFLMRHPYGKRSDPISSFAFEEFTMADGLGGLLWGHPALLALTVLAGQNGAPNVNDLPFHHFVDADGDSTALPCTERFISSMVATELGRYGIKALMAHKGEPLVQLTGPDTVAGVFTPPAAGAAKPGARMGVELAVRSKLAEPDQRPARKGAANAEPEVSDDTAVEADAEANTATSSDSSPDSSDLDALLAGLNSDDAAPAPEPAASDSDDLDALLASLNDDSPAAESAAADGESDVDAELEALLKSLS
;
A
#
# COMPACT_ATOMS: atom_id res chain seq x y z
N MET A 1 -33.68 -0.36 15.94
CA MET A 1 -32.46 -0.70 16.71
C MET A 1 -32.30 -2.19 16.59
N SER A 2 -31.35 -2.64 15.78
CA SER A 2 -31.01 -4.06 15.64
C SER A 2 -30.30 -4.53 16.91
N ASP A 3 -30.71 -5.69 17.45
CA ASP A 3 -30.18 -6.33 18.67
C ASP A 3 -28.73 -6.86 18.51
N TRP A 4 -27.86 -6.13 17.82
CA TRP A 4 -26.46 -6.50 17.68
C TRP A 4 -25.68 -6.01 18.90
N THR A 5 -25.12 -6.95 19.67
CA THR A 5 -24.25 -6.67 20.81
C THR A 5 -22.87 -7.23 20.49
N PRO A 6 -21.81 -6.40 20.45
CA PRO A 6 -20.48 -6.89 20.12
C PRO A 6 -19.91 -7.80 21.20
N ASN A 7 -19.28 -8.90 20.78
CA ASN A 7 -18.52 -9.76 21.69
C ASN A 7 -16.99 -9.52 21.56
N TYR A 8 -16.44 -8.76 22.50
CA TYR A 8 -15.01 -8.46 22.57
C TYR A 8 -14.20 -9.45 23.43
N GLY A 9 -14.77 -10.58 23.85
CA GLY A 9 -14.13 -11.57 24.72
C GLY A 9 -13.82 -11.05 26.13
N GLN A 10 -13.11 -11.84 26.93
CA GLN A 10 -12.66 -11.51 28.28
C GLN A 10 -11.20 -11.89 28.47
N LEU A 11 -10.57 -11.39 29.54
CA LEU A 11 -9.24 -11.79 29.97
C LEU A 11 -9.34 -12.20 31.44
N SER A 12 -9.22 -13.50 31.74
CA SER A 12 -9.19 -13.98 33.11
C SER A 12 -7.83 -13.78 33.78
N ALA A 13 -6.76 -13.77 32.99
CA ALA A 13 -5.40 -13.56 33.47
C ALA A 13 -5.07 -12.07 33.63
N PRO A 14 -4.48 -11.66 34.78
CA PRO A 14 -4.05 -10.28 34.97
C PRO A 14 -2.92 -9.92 34.00
N ALA A 15 -2.90 -8.67 33.55
CA ALA A 15 -1.81 -8.17 32.71
C ALA A 15 -0.46 -8.23 33.48
N PRO A 16 0.64 -8.66 32.82
CA PRO A 16 1.96 -8.65 33.44
C PRO A 16 2.40 -7.24 33.83
N ALA A 17 3.21 -7.15 34.89
CA ALA A 17 3.86 -5.89 35.26
C ALA A 17 5.08 -5.65 34.37
N TRP A 18 4.96 -4.69 33.45
CA TRP A 18 6.06 -4.32 32.55
C TRP A 18 7.03 -3.34 33.21
N ALA A 19 8.34 -3.60 33.08
CA ALA A 19 9.35 -2.67 33.55
C ALA A 19 9.28 -1.33 32.81
N ALA A 20 9.35 -0.22 33.54
CA ALA A 20 9.24 1.12 32.96
C ALA A 20 10.38 1.46 31.97
N LYS A 21 11.56 0.85 32.16
CA LYS A 21 12.70 0.95 31.26
C LYS A 21 12.93 -0.40 30.60
N ARG A 22 12.48 -0.53 29.36
CA ARG A 22 12.68 -1.68 28.49
C ARG A 22 13.00 -1.21 27.07
N PRO A 23 13.70 -2.03 26.24
CA PRO A 23 13.93 -1.70 24.84
C PRO A 23 12.60 -1.56 24.09
N ILE A 24 12.61 -0.76 23.03
CA ILE A 24 11.49 -0.69 22.10
C ILE A 24 11.50 -1.98 21.28
N ARG A 25 10.49 -2.82 21.46
CA ARG A 25 10.32 -4.04 20.66
C ARG A 25 9.10 -3.90 19.78
N ILE A 26 9.28 -4.12 18.48
CA ILE A 26 8.23 -4.10 17.46
C ILE A 26 7.97 -5.55 17.04
N ALA A 27 6.71 -5.99 17.10
CA ALA A 27 6.27 -7.25 16.50
C ALA A 27 5.51 -6.96 15.20
N LEU A 28 5.94 -7.54 14.08
CA LEU A 28 5.22 -7.51 12.82
C LEU A 28 4.54 -8.87 12.64
N LEU A 29 3.21 -8.87 12.56
CA LEU A 29 2.40 -10.05 12.29
C LEU A 29 2.00 -10.01 10.81
N GLY A 30 2.24 -11.09 10.07
CA GLY A 30 1.91 -11.19 8.66
C GLY A 30 2.22 -12.59 8.14
N ASP A 31 1.67 -12.94 6.97
CA ASP A 31 1.86 -14.26 6.34
C ASP A 31 3.22 -14.34 5.61
N PHE A 32 4.32 -14.17 6.34
CA PHE A 32 5.67 -14.12 5.77
C PHE A 32 6.07 -15.42 5.07
N GLY A 33 5.54 -16.56 5.53
CA GLY A 33 5.79 -17.87 4.93
C GLY A 33 4.79 -18.26 3.84
N ALA A 34 3.84 -17.39 3.46
CA ALA A 34 2.72 -17.70 2.57
C ALA A 34 1.92 -18.95 3.01
N GLY A 35 1.77 -19.14 4.33
CA GLY A 35 1.09 -20.28 4.91
C GLY A 35 -0.39 -20.34 4.56
N ALA A 36 -1.07 -19.20 4.43
CA ALA A 36 -2.48 -19.18 4.05
C ALA A 36 -2.69 -19.72 2.62
N ALA A 37 -1.76 -19.44 1.71
CA ALA A 37 -1.78 -20.00 0.36
C ALA A 37 -1.63 -21.53 0.37
N ALA A 38 -0.91 -22.07 1.35
CA ALA A 38 -0.76 -23.50 1.61
C ALA A 38 -1.90 -24.11 2.48
N GLY A 39 -2.90 -23.31 2.86
CA GLY A 39 -4.05 -23.76 3.65
C GLY A 39 -3.77 -23.93 5.15
N ARG A 40 -2.68 -23.35 5.66
CA ARG A 40 -2.34 -23.39 7.08
C ARG A 40 -3.32 -22.55 7.90
N LEU A 41 -3.75 -23.08 9.06
CA LEU A 41 -4.65 -22.40 9.98
C LEU A 41 -4.37 -22.81 11.45
N ASP A 42 -3.14 -22.57 11.92
CA ASP A 42 -2.75 -22.90 13.28
C ASP A 42 -3.47 -21.98 14.29
N THR A 43 -3.98 -22.54 15.40
CA THR A 43 -4.59 -21.77 16.51
C THR A 43 -4.09 -22.31 17.86
N GLY A 44 -4.36 -21.58 18.95
CA GLY A 44 -4.06 -22.02 20.30
C GLY A 44 -2.60 -22.44 20.47
N ASP A 45 -2.38 -23.68 20.90
CA ASP A 45 -1.04 -24.20 21.23
C ASP A 45 -0.13 -24.30 20.00
N GLU A 46 -0.69 -24.59 18.83
CA GLU A 46 0.06 -24.71 17.58
C GLU A 46 0.58 -23.34 17.16
N LEU A 47 -0.28 -22.32 17.16
CA LEU A 47 0.11 -20.95 16.90
C LEU A 47 1.10 -20.45 17.96
N ALA A 48 0.84 -20.76 19.24
CA ALA A 48 1.72 -20.36 20.33
C ALA A 48 3.15 -20.91 20.18
N ARG A 49 3.38 -22.03 19.47
CA ARG A 49 4.74 -22.58 19.25
C ARG A 49 5.58 -21.77 18.27
N ARG A 50 4.98 -20.85 17.50
CA ARG A 50 5.69 -19.95 16.60
C ARG A 50 6.77 -19.18 17.36
N LYS A 51 7.92 -19.02 16.72
CA LYS A 51 9.07 -18.32 17.30
C LYS A 51 9.18 -16.95 16.63
N PRO A 52 8.99 -15.84 17.36
CA PRO A 52 9.32 -14.51 16.87
C PRO A 52 10.78 -14.47 16.41
N ARG A 53 11.03 -13.96 15.21
CA ARG A 53 12.36 -13.87 14.61
C ARG A 53 12.83 -12.43 14.63
N ALA A 54 13.91 -12.14 15.36
CA ALA A 54 14.54 -10.83 15.29
C ALA A 54 15.16 -10.64 13.90
N VAL A 55 14.91 -9.48 13.28
CA VAL A 55 15.40 -9.15 11.94
C VAL A 55 16.09 -7.80 11.93
N GLU A 56 17.15 -7.74 11.13
CA GLU A 56 17.94 -6.55 10.84
C GLU A 56 18.06 -6.41 9.32
N PHE A 57 18.47 -5.24 8.84
CA PHE A 57 18.56 -4.96 7.41
C PHE A 57 19.44 -5.96 6.64
N ASP A 58 20.54 -6.39 7.24
CA ASP A 58 21.51 -7.32 6.65
C ASP A 58 21.09 -8.80 6.69
N SER A 59 20.17 -9.17 7.60
CA SER A 59 19.70 -10.55 7.77
C SER A 59 18.37 -10.83 7.06
N LEU A 60 17.73 -9.80 6.49
CA LEU A 60 16.40 -9.94 5.90
C LEU A 60 16.35 -10.95 4.74
N GLU A 61 17.36 -10.92 3.85
CA GLU A 61 17.43 -11.87 2.71
C GLU A 61 17.61 -13.31 3.17
N ASP A 62 18.49 -13.56 4.15
CA ASP A 62 18.67 -14.89 4.74
C ASP A 62 17.35 -15.42 5.34
N TRP A 63 16.56 -14.54 5.95
CA TRP A 63 15.27 -14.90 6.53
C TRP A 63 14.22 -15.23 5.46
N LEU A 64 14.16 -14.45 4.39
CA LEU A 64 13.29 -14.72 3.25
C LEU A 64 13.63 -16.09 2.64
N GLY A 65 14.91 -16.36 2.36
CA GLY A 65 15.35 -17.66 1.82
C GLY A 65 15.01 -18.85 2.72
N GLN A 66 15.08 -18.69 4.04
CA GLN A 66 14.71 -19.74 4.99
C GLN A 66 13.22 -20.09 5.00
N GLN A 67 12.35 -19.22 4.50
CA GLN A 67 10.92 -19.52 4.43
C GLN A 67 10.57 -20.56 3.35
N ASN A 68 11.45 -20.77 2.36
CA ASN A 68 11.23 -21.69 1.23
C ASN A 68 9.86 -21.48 0.55
N ILE A 69 9.51 -20.23 0.30
CA ILE A 69 8.19 -19.85 -0.22
C ILE A 69 8.07 -20.36 -1.67
N THR A 70 6.99 -21.08 -1.96
CA THR A 70 6.59 -21.42 -3.33
C THR A 70 5.13 -21.05 -3.50
N LEU A 71 4.86 -20.03 -4.31
CA LEU A 71 3.50 -19.60 -4.60
C LEU A 71 2.95 -20.40 -5.78
N SER A 72 1.72 -20.87 -5.66
CA SER A 72 0.98 -21.54 -6.73
C SER A 72 -0.07 -20.58 -7.28
N LEU A 73 0.25 -19.90 -8.39
CA LEU A 73 -0.59 -18.84 -8.96
C LEU A 73 -1.58 -19.41 -10.00
N PRO A 74 -2.89 -19.15 -9.87
CA PRO A 74 -3.91 -19.67 -10.78
C PRO A 74 -3.99 -18.85 -12.09
N ILE A 75 -2.88 -18.76 -12.82
CA ILE A 75 -2.78 -17.95 -14.05
C ILE A 75 -3.08 -18.80 -15.30
N GLY A 76 -3.17 -20.13 -15.16
CA GLY A 76 -3.50 -21.07 -16.24
C GLY A 76 -4.99 -21.23 -16.52
N THR A 77 -5.33 -22.06 -17.51
CA THR A 77 -6.74 -22.36 -17.81
C THR A 77 -7.46 -22.92 -16.61
N ASP A 78 -8.67 -22.43 -16.37
CA ASP A 78 -9.50 -22.78 -15.22
C ASP A 78 -8.79 -22.56 -13.87
N GLY A 79 -7.75 -21.71 -13.84
CA GLY A 79 -6.92 -21.46 -12.66
C GLY A 79 -5.76 -22.43 -12.47
N ALA A 80 -5.30 -23.12 -13.53
CA ALA A 80 -4.18 -24.06 -13.41
C ALA A 80 -2.93 -23.37 -12.80
N PRO A 81 -2.24 -24.02 -11.86
CA PRO A 81 -1.22 -23.39 -11.05
C PRO A 81 0.10 -23.21 -11.80
N VAL A 82 0.70 -22.04 -11.66
CA VAL A 82 2.10 -21.76 -11.99
C VAL A 82 2.85 -21.61 -10.67
N GLU A 83 3.81 -22.49 -10.43
CA GLU A 83 4.67 -22.42 -9.25
C GLU A 83 5.75 -21.35 -9.44
N ILE A 84 5.88 -20.48 -8.44
CA ILE A 84 6.89 -19.42 -8.39
C ILE A 84 7.64 -19.57 -7.06
N PRO A 85 8.89 -20.07 -7.08
CA PRO A 85 9.73 -20.05 -5.91
C PRO A 85 10.17 -18.61 -5.61
N LEU A 86 10.11 -18.22 -4.34
CA LEU A 86 10.57 -16.90 -3.87
C LEU A 86 11.67 -17.12 -2.83
N ALA A 87 12.92 -16.96 -3.26
CA ALA A 87 14.10 -17.20 -2.42
C ALA A 87 14.70 -15.91 -1.86
N ASP A 88 14.54 -14.80 -2.58
CA ASP A 88 15.17 -13.51 -2.27
C ASP A 88 14.32 -12.35 -2.85
N MET A 89 14.78 -11.11 -2.64
CA MET A 89 14.10 -9.92 -3.14
C MET A 89 14.12 -9.82 -4.67
N ASP A 90 15.13 -10.41 -5.32
CA ASP A 90 15.27 -10.44 -6.79
C ASP A 90 14.28 -11.42 -7.43
N SER A 91 13.77 -12.39 -6.68
CA SER A 91 12.72 -13.32 -7.11
C SER A 91 11.42 -12.60 -7.51
N PHE A 92 11.20 -11.38 -6.99
CA PHE A 92 10.07 -10.54 -7.37
C PHE A 92 10.31 -9.71 -8.65
N HIS A 93 11.55 -9.65 -9.15
CA HIS A 93 11.92 -8.79 -10.26
C HIS A 93 11.50 -9.40 -11.62
N PRO A 94 10.97 -8.62 -12.59
CA PRO A 94 10.53 -9.14 -13.89
C PRO A 94 11.61 -9.85 -14.69
N ASP A 95 12.87 -9.38 -14.63
CA ASP A 95 13.99 -10.04 -15.31
C ASP A 95 14.27 -11.46 -14.74
N THR A 96 14.11 -11.64 -13.42
CA THR A 96 14.25 -12.93 -12.76
C THR A 96 13.10 -13.85 -13.14
N LEU A 97 11.85 -13.37 -13.02
CA LEU A 97 10.66 -14.11 -13.41
C LEU A 97 10.71 -14.55 -14.89
N PHE A 98 11.16 -13.65 -15.78
CA PHE A 98 11.30 -13.94 -17.21
C PHE A 98 12.34 -15.04 -17.49
N ARG A 99 13.42 -15.08 -16.70
CA ARG A 99 14.49 -16.08 -16.82
C ARG A 99 14.08 -17.44 -16.24
N GLU A 100 13.31 -17.45 -15.16
CA GLU A 100 13.12 -18.64 -14.32
C GLU A 100 11.80 -19.37 -14.60
N LEU A 101 10.73 -18.66 -14.95
CA LEU A 101 9.43 -19.29 -15.20
C LEU A 101 9.37 -19.94 -16.58
N ASP A 102 8.89 -21.19 -16.61
CA ASP A 102 8.81 -21.98 -17.84
C ASP A 102 7.90 -21.36 -18.91
N LEU A 103 6.87 -20.62 -18.48
CA LEU A 103 6.03 -19.80 -19.36
C LEU A 103 6.89 -18.85 -20.22
N PHE A 104 7.76 -18.07 -19.59
CA PHE A 104 8.57 -17.06 -20.28
C PHE A 104 9.73 -17.67 -21.05
N LYS A 105 10.32 -18.77 -20.56
CA LYS A 105 11.31 -19.55 -21.33
C LYS A 105 10.74 -20.01 -22.68
N LYS A 106 9.53 -20.60 -22.66
CA LYS A 106 8.86 -21.07 -23.89
C LYS A 106 8.50 -19.91 -24.84
N LEU A 107 7.99 -18.80 -24.31
CA LEU A 107 7.69 -17.60 -25.11
C LEU A 107 8.97 -17.03 -25.75
N ASN A 108 10.07 -16.97 -25.00
CA ASN A 108 11.36 -16.50 -25.51
C ASN A 108 11.94 -17.45 -26.58
N ASP A 109 11.81 -18.76 -26.40
CA ASP A 109 12.25 -19.72 -27.41
C ASP A 109 11.40 -19.68 -28.69
N LEU A 110 10.09 -19.46 -28.56
CA LEU A 110 9.21 -19.21 -29.71
C LEU A 110 9.61 -17.91 -30.43
N ARG A 111 9.94 -16.84 -29.70
CA ARG A 111 10.47 -15.58 -30.24
C ARG A 111 11.78 -15.79 -31.01
N LYS A 112 12.74 -16.54 -30.45
CA LYS A 112 14.00 -16.88 -31.13
C LYS A 112 13.76 -17.66 -32.42
N ARG A 113 12.84 -18.62 -32.42
CA ARG A 113 12.48 -19.42 -33.60
C ARG A 113 11.79 -18.61 -34.69
N LEU A 114 10.95 -17.62 -34.34
CA LEU A 114 10.39 -16.67 -35.29
C LEU A 114 11.45 -15.72 -35.87
N ASN A 115 12.51 -15.43 -35.11
CA ASN A 115 13.58 -14.58 -35.62
C ASN A 115 14.49 -15.31 -36.64
N ASN A 116 14.54 -16.64 -36.59
CA ASN A 116 15.33 -17.48 -37.46
C ASN A 116 14.55 -17.93 -38.71
N THR A 117 15.08 -17.63 -39.89
CA THR A 117 14.46 -17.93 -41.20
C THR A 117 14.19 -19.43 -41.41
N ALA A 118 15.05 -20.32 -40.90
CA ALA A 118 14.90 -21.76 -41.10
C ALA A 118 13.78 -22.39 -40.26
N SER A 119 13.41 -21.76 -39.14
CA SER A 119 12.36 -22.23 -38.23
C SER A 119 11.08 -21.40 -38.28
N PHE A 120 11.07 -20.31 -39.07
CA PHE A 120 10.01 -19.32 -39.11
C PHE A 120 8.64 -19.94 -39.39
N ASP A 121 8.48 -20.69 -40.48
CA ASP A 121 7.18 -21.25 -40.89
C ASP A 121 6.58 -22.18 -39.84
N LYS A 122 7.42 -22.99 -39.19
CA LYS A 122 6.98 -23.89 -38.10
C LYS A 122 6.53 -23.12 -36.87
N ALA A 123 7.29 -22.08 -36.48
CA ALA A 123 6.96 -21.24 -35.34
C ALA A 123 5.72 -20.37 -35.60
N ALA A 124 5.56 -19.84 -36.81
CA ALA A 124 4.38 -19.10 -37.23
C ALA A 124 3.11 -19.97 -37.17
N ALA A 125 3.21 -21.21 -37.65
CA ALA A 125 2.11 -22.18 -37.56
C ALA A 125 1.79 -22.56 -36.10
N GLU A 126 2.76 -22.53 -35.20
CA GLU A 126 2.55 -22.76 -33.76
C GLU A 126 1.83 -21.58 -33.10
N VAL A 127 2.24 -20.33 -33.36
CA VAL A 127 1.52 -19.13 -32.87
C VAL A 127 0.06 -19.13 -33.34
N ALA A 128 -0.18 -19.51 -34.59
CA ALA A 128 -1.55 -19.59 -35.13
C ALA A 128 -2.44 -20.60 -34.38
N LYS A 129 -1.86 -21.69 -33.83
CA LYS A 129 -2.60 -22.68 -33.01
C LYS A 129 -3.02 -22.15 -31.63
N PHE A 130 -2.39 -21.07 -31.18
CA PHE A 130 -2.70 -20.41 -29.91
C PHE A 130 -3.79 -19.34 -30.05
N ALA A 131 -4.28 -19.07 -31.25
CA ALA A 131 -5.44 -18.20 -31.44
C ALA A 131 -6.70 -18.75 -30.73
N GLY A 132 -7.64 -17.86 -30.41
CA GLY A 132 -8.98 -18.23 -29.94
C GLY A 132 -9.33 -17.83 -28.50
N SER A 133 -8.38 -17.31 -27.72
CA SER A 133 -8.70 -16.58 -26.49
C SER A 133 -8.90 -15.10 -26.80
N SER A 134 -9.94 -14.48 -26.24
CA SER A 134 -10.22 -13.04 -26.38
C SER A 134 -9.83 -12.22 -25.15
N GLN A 135 -9.72 -12.86 -23.98
CA GLN A 135 -9.45 -12.18 -22.71
C GLN A 135 -7.95 -12.21 -22.39
N LYS A 136 -7.39 -11.02 -22.14
CA LYS A 136 -6.01 -10.84 -21.67
C LYS A 136 -5.77 -11.57 -20.34
N ALA A 137 -4.60 -12.18 -20.19
CA ALA A 137 -4.22 -12.89 -18.97
C ALA A 137 -4.18 -11.93 -17.77
N SER A 138 -3.68 -10.71 -17.97
CA SER A 138 -3.67 -9.63 -16.96
C SER A 138 -5.06 -9.28 -16.42
N ARG A 139 -6.12 -9.56 -17.19
CA ARG A 139 -7.51 -9.30 -16.79
C ARG A 139 -8.22 -10.51 -16.19
N ALA A 140 -7.70 -11.72 -16.39
CA ALA A 140 -8.34 -12.96 -15.92
C ALA A 140 -8.39 -13.07 -14.39
N GLY A 141 -7.39 -12.53 -13.68
CA GLY A 141 -7.32 -12.55 -12.22
C GLY A 141 -7.86 -11.31 -11.51
N ARG A 142 -8.45 -10.34 -12.25
CA ARG A 142 -8.84 -9.05 -11.67
C ARG A 142 -10.00 -9.23 -10.69
N GLY A 143 -9.81 -8.79 -9.44
CA GLY A 143 -10.79 -8.92 -8.35
C GLY A 143 -10.55 -10.11 -7.41
N ALA A 144 -9.55 -10.95 -7.68
CA ALA A 144 -9.09 -11.94 -6.71
C ALA A 144 -8.55 -11.24 -5.46
N ARG A 145 -8.90 -11.75 -4.27
CA ARG A 145 -8.35 -11.29 -3.00
C ARG A 145 -7.17 -12.16 -2.61
N ALA A 146 -6.13 -11.54 -2.07
CA ALA A 146 -4.99 -12.26 -1.55
C ALA A 146 -5.42 -13.11 -0.33
N ARG A 147 -4.94 -14.35 -0.26
CA ARG A 147 -5.01 -15.17 0.95
C ARG A 147 -4.00 -14.64 1.96
N GLY A 148 -4.28 -14.74 3.26
CA GLY A 148 -3.31 -14.36 4.29
C GLY A 148 -3.29 -12.87 4.67
N ALA A 149 -3.86 -12.00 3.84
CA ALA A 149 -3.74 -10.54 3.98
C ALA A 149 -4.98 -9.84 4.56
N SER A 150 -6.14 -10.49 4.56
CA SER A 150 -7.40 -9.91 5.05
C SER A 150 -8.29 -10.98 5.68
N PRO A 151 -8.87 -10.74 6.87
CA PRO A 151 -9.93 -11.60 7.38
C PRO A 151 -11.14 -11.61 6.42
N SER A 152 -11.86 -12.73 6.38
CA SER A 152 -13.06 -12.87 5.55
C SER A 152 -14.20 -11.96 6.04
N ALA A 153 -14.55 -10.95 5.26
CA ALA A 153 -15.54 -9.93 5.61
C ALA A 153 -16.97 -10.43 5.88
N GLY A 154 -17.35 -11.59 5.30
CA GLY A 154 -18.69 -12.17 5.41
C GLY A 154 -18.87 -13.19 6.53
N SER A 155 -17.81 -13.55 7.25
CA SER A 155 -17.87 -14.59 8.29
C SER A 155 -18.21 -13.96 9.64
N ARG A 156 -19.14 -14.57 10.39
CA ARG A 156 -19.32 -14.23 11.81
C ARG A 156 -18.13 -14.74 12.62
N LEU A 157 -17.98 -14.23 13.85
CA LEU A 157 -16.91 -14.66 14.75
C LEU A 157 -16.83 -16.20 14.87
N ASP A 158 -18.00 -16.84 15.05
CA ASP A 158 -18.14 -18.31 15.14
C ASP A 158 -17.79 -19.05 13.83
N ASP A 159 -17.89 -18.39 12.68
CA ASP A 159 -17.59 -18.98 11.38
C ASP A 159 -16.08 -18.99 11.09
N PHE A 160 -15.32 -18.03 11.62
CA PHE A 160 -13.85 -18.02 11.50
C PHE A 160 -13.22 -19.26 12.15
N ALA A 161 -13.73 -19.68 13.31
CA ALA A 161 -13.27 -20.90 13.98
C ALA A 161 -13.60 -22.18 13.17
N ARG A 162 -14.65 -22.14 12.34
CA ARG A 162 -15.12 -23.26 11.50
C ARG A 162 -14.49 -23.28 10.11
N LEU A 163 -13.80 -22.21 9.70
CA LEU A 163 -13.07 -22.12 8.42
C LEU A 163 -11.77 -22.94 8.39
N THR A 164 -11.55 -23.76 9.43
CA THR A 164 -10.57 -24.85 9.53
C THR A 164 -10.81 -25.92 8.46
N GLY A 165 -10.48 -25.61 7.20
CA GLY A 165 -10.45 -26.63 6.14
C GLY A 165 -10.83 -26.19 4.73
N ARG A 166 -10.58 -24.94 4.31
CA ARG A 166 -10.65 -24.64 2.87
C ARG A 166 -9.48 -25.32 2.15
N THR A 167 -9.84 -26.33 1.38
CA THR A 167 -8.97 -27.17 0.55
C THR A 167 -8.07 -26.32 -0.35
N SER A 168 -6.81 -26.75 -0.48
CA SER A 168 -5.92 -26.36 -1.57
C SER A 168 -6.63 -26.45 -2.93
N ALA A 169 -6.16 -25.63 -3.87
CA ALA A 169 -6.68 -25.49 -5.23
C ALA A 169 -7.03 -26.84 -5.89
N PRO A 170 -8.05 -26.87 -6.76
CA PRO A 170 -8.41 -28.07 -7.50
C PRO A 170 -7.23 -28.58 -8.34
N ASP A 171 -7.18 -29.91 -8.45
CA ASP A 171 -6.17 -30.70 -9.13
C ASP A 171 -5.89 -30.23 -10.57
N SER A 172 -4.60 -30.31 -10.91
CA SER A 172 -3.95 -29.93 -12.16
C SER A 172 -4.57 -30.56 -13.41
N GLY A 173 -5.25 -29.76 -14.23
CA GLY A 173 -5.74 -30.17 -15.56
C GLY A 173 -5.17 -29.37 -16.75
N GLY A 174 -4.58 -28.20 -16.52
CA GLY A 174 -4.09 -27.32 -17.58
C GLY A 174 -2.59 -27.45 -17.79
N GLY A 175 -2.18 -28.07 -18.91
CA GLY A 175 -0.78 -28.05 -19.32
C GLY A 175 -0.30 -26.64 -19.67
N ILE A 176 1.01 -26.44 -19.64
CA ILE A 176 1.70 -25.23 -20.07
C ILE A 176 1.30 -24.73 -21.48
N ASP A 177 0.86 -25.61 -22.38
CA ASP A 177 0.40 -25.23 -23.72
C ASP A 177 -0.92 -24.45 -23.69
N THR A 178 -1.75 -24.68 -22.67
CA THR A 178 -3.01 -23.95 -22.49
C THR A 178 -2.77 -22.58 -21.85
N LEU A 179 -1.81 -22.49 -20.92
CA LEU A 179 -1.25 -21.21 -20.44
C LEU A 179 -0.74 -20.36 -21.61
N LEU A 180 0.05 -20.95 -22.51
CA LEU A 180 0.53 -20.26 -23.72
C LEU A 180 -0.63 -19.79 -24.61
N ARG A 181 -1.69 -20.59 -24.79
CA ARG A 181 -2.88 -20.18 -25.53
C ARG A 181 -3.55 -18.94 -24.92
N ASN A 182 -3.69 -18.88 -23.59
CA ASN A 182 -4.33 -17.74 -22.93
C ASN A 182 -3.50 -16.47 -23.00
N VAL A 183 -2.18 -16.60 -22.92
CA VAL A 183 -1.25 -15.46 -22.95
C VAL A 183 -1.06 -14.94 -24.38
N ILE A 184 -0.94 -15.84 -25.37
CA ILE A 184 -0.70 -15.48 -26.78
C ILE A 184 -1.99 -15.15 -27.50
N GLY A 185 -3.06 -15.93 -27.29
CA GLY A 185 -4.31 -15.91 -28.05
C GLY A 185 -4.95 -14.53 -28.22
N PRO A 186 -5.05 -13.69 -27.18
CA PRO A 186 -5.65 -12.35 -27.27
C PRO A 186 -4.92 -11.40 -28.24
N PHE A 187 -3.68 -11.74 -28.62
CA PHE A 187 -2.82 -10.92 -29.48
C PHE A 187 -2.64 -11.52 -30.89
N VAL A 188 -3.19 -12.71 -31.15
CA VAL A 188 -3.11 -13.34 -32.48
C VAL A 188 -4.17 -12.75 -33.39
N VAL A 189 -3.73 -12.02 -34.41
CA VAL A 189 -4.61 -11.56 -35.51
C VAL A 189 -4.54 -12.57 -36.66
N PRO A 190 -5.65 -13.21 -37.05
CA PRO A 190 -5.66 -14.13 -38.19
C PRO A 190 -5.21 -13.43 -39.48
N ALA A 191 -4.20 -13.98 -40.15
CA ALA A 191 -3.70 -13.47 -41.42
C ALA A 191 -3.41 -14.61 -42.38
N ALA A 192 -3.76 -14.44 -43.67
CA ALA A 192 -3.50 -15.45 -44.70
C ALA A 192 -1.99 -15.66 -44.95
N LYS A 193 -1.17 -14.63 -44.72
CA LYS A 193 0.29 -14.67 -44.72
C LYS A 193 0.80 -13.81 -43.56
N PRO A 194 1.08 -14.40 -42.39
CA PRO A 194 1.54 -13.64 -41.25
C PRO A 194 2.96 -13.13 -41.49
N GLU A 195 3.17 -11.82 -41.33
CA GLU A 195 4.48 -11.20 -41.46
C GLU A 195 5.32 -11.40 -40.21
N LYS A 196 6.64 -11.54 -40.38
CA LYS A 196 7.59 -11.74 -39.28
C LYS A 196 7.48 -10.66 -38.20
N ALA A 197 7.43 -9.39 -38.60
CA ALA A 197 7.33 -8.27 -37.67
C ALA A 197 6.02 -8.31 -36.87
N GLY A 198 4.90 -8.64 -37.52
CA GLY A 198 3.60 -8.78 -36.86
C GLY A 198 3.60 -9.88 -35.79
N LEU A 199 4.14 -11.06 -36.10
CA LEU A 199 4.21 -12.16 -35.14
C LEU A 199 5.14 -11.88 -33.95
N LEU A 200 6.26 -11.17 -34.19
CA LEU A 200 7.14 -10.75 -33.10
C LEU A 200 6.45 -9.74 -32.18
N ASN A 201 5.70 -8.78 -32.74
CA ASN A 201 4.90 -7.84 -31.95
C ASN A 201 3.81 -8.54 -31.14
N THR A 202 3.14 -9.54 -31.72
CA THR A 202 2.18 -10.40 -31.00
C THR A 202 2.82 -11.07 -29.79
N LEU A 203 4.03 -11.65 -29.94
CA LEU A 203 4.72 -12.27 -28.81
C LEU A 203 5.21 -11.27 -27.78
N ASP A 204 5.75 -10.13 -28.19
CA ASP A 204 6.23 -9.11 -27.26
C ASP A 204 5.06 -8.55 -26.43
N ALA A 205 3.89 -8.36 -27.04
CA ALA A 205 2.66 -7.99 -26.33
C ALA A 205 2.17 -9.10 -25.38
N ALA A 206 2.24 -10.36 -25.81
CA ALA A 206 1.87 -11.52 -24.99
C ALA A 206 2.80 -11.68 -23.77
N ILE A 207 4.12 -11.52 -23.96
CA ILE A 207 5.11 -11.56 -22.86
C ILE A 207 4.81 -10.44 -21.85
N ALA A 208 4.58 -9.22 -22.32
CA ALA A 208 4.25 -8.10 -21.43
C ALA A 208 2.93 -8.33 -20.68
N ASP A 209 1.90 -8.85 -21.34
CA ASP A 209 0.61 -9.16 -20.69
C ASP A 209 0.74 -10.28 -19.65
N GLY A 210 1.45 -11.36 -19.99
CA GLY A 210 1.75 -12.45 -19.08
C GLY A 210 2.55 -11.98 -17.86
N MET A 211 3.52 -11.08 -18.05
CA MET A 211 4.27 -10.51 -16.93
C MET A 211 3.38 -9.69 -16.00
N ARG A 212 2.50 -8.83 -16.53
CA ARG A 212 1.51 -8.12 -15.68
C ARG A 212 0.60 -9.11 -14.94
N ALA A 213 0.17 -10.18 -15.59
CA ALA A 213 -0.67 -11.20 -14.95
C ALA A 213 0.01 -11.84 -13.73
N VAL A 214 1.33 -12.06 -13.79
CA VAL A 214 2.12 -12.55 -12.65
C VAL A 214 2.28 -11.47 -11.58
N LEU A 215 2.79 -10.28 -11.95
CA LEU A 215 3.08 -9.19 -11.02
C LEU A 215 1.83 -8.64 -10.32
N HIS A 216 0.65 -8.73 -10.95
CA HIS A 216 -0.61 -8.23 -10.42
C HIS A 216 -1.48 -9.32 -9.79
N GLN A 217 -0.94 -10.54 -9.65
CA GLN A 217 -1.64 -11.59 -8.92
C GLN A 217 -1.65 -11.26 -7.42
N ALA A 218 -2.80 -11.44 -6.77
CA ALA A 218 -3.04 -10.95 -5.42
C ALA A 218 -2.14 -11.58 -4.33
N ASP A 219 -1.91 -12.90 -4.36
CA ASP A 219 -1.00 -13.60 -3.43
C ASP A 219 0.47 -13.20 -3.67
N PHE A 220 0.86 -13.00 -4.93
CA PHE A 220 2.19 -12.51 -5.31
C PHE A 220 2.42 -11.10 -4.77
N GLN A 221 1.50 -10.17 -5.02
CA GLN A 221 1.58 -8.80 -4.52
C GLN A 221 1.52 -8.74 -2.99
N ALA A 222 0.71 -9.56 -2.34
CA ALA A 222 0.66 -9.61 -0.88
C ALA A 222 2.03 -10.00 -0.31
N THR A 223 2.63 -11.07 -0.84
CA THR A 223 3.96 -11.53 -0.43
C THR A 223 5.03 -10.49 -0.73
N GLU A 224 5.04 -9.91 -1.95
CA GLU A 224 5.99 -8.86 -2.34
C GLU A 224 5.86 -7.63 -1.43
N SER A 225 4.64 -7.18 -1.16
CA SER A 225 4.37 -6.00 -0.32
C SER A 225 4.79 -6.19 1.13
N LEU A 226 4.67 -7.42 1.68
CA LEU A 226 5.11 -7.75 3.03
C LEU A 226 6.63 -7.65 3.13
N TRP A 227 7.37 -8.33 2.24
CA TRP A 227 8.83 -8.36 2.28
C TRP A 227 9.46 -7.02 1.95
N ARG A 228 8.99 -6.33 0.89
CA ARG A 228 9.41 -4.94 0.60
C ARG A 228 9.04 -3.97 1.72
N GLY A 229 7.91 -4.21 2.38
CA GLY A 229 7.48 -3.40 3.52
C GLY A 229 8.38 -3.55 4.74
N VAL A 230 8.87 -4.75 5.01
CA VAL A 230 9.86 -4.98 6.07
C VAL A 230 11.20 -4.33 5.71
N ASP A 231 11.68 -4.48 4.47
CA ASP A 231 12.89 -3.79 3.98
C ASP A 231 12.77 -2.27 4.13
N PHE A 232 11.63 -1.70 3.70
CA PHE A 232 11.30 -0.28 3.85
C PHE A 232 11.41 0.18 5.30
N LEU A 233 10.85 -0.59 6.25
CA LEU A 233 10.91 -0.24 7.67
C LEU A 233 12.35 -0.33 8.19
N LEU A 234 13.05 -1.45 7.95
CA LEU A 234 14.40 -1.70 8.48
C LEU A 234 15.43 -0.69 7.96
N ARG A 235 15.32 -0.24 6.71
CA ARG A 235 16.19 0.81 6.16
C ARG A 235 16.02 2.17 6.85
N ARG A 236 14.86 2.40 7.47
CA ARG A 236 14.48 3.67 8.10
C ARG A 236 14.52 3.62 9.62
N LEU A 237 14.82 2.46 10.20
CA LEU A 237 15.01 2.27 11.64
C LEU A 237 16.48 1.98 11.94
N GLU A 238 16.93 2.41 13.10
CA GLU A 238 18.22 2.00 13.64
C GLU A 238 18.03 0.86 14.63
N THR A 239 18.04 -0.36 14.10
CA THR A 239 17.89 -1.55 14.92
C THR A 239 19.13 -1.81 15.78
N GLY A 240 18.91 -2.39 16.95
CA GLY A 240 19.97 -2.75 17.89
C GLY A 240 19.40 -3.17 19.25
N PRO A 241 20.21 -3.17 20.32
CA PRO A 241 19.76 -3.64 21.64
C PRO A 241 18.58 -2.85 22.23
N MET A 242 18.42 -1.57 21.85
CA MET A 242 17.34 -0.69 22.34
C MET A 242 16.13 -0.60 21.39
N LEU A 243 16.25 -1.04 20.13
CA LEU A 243 15.18 -1.07 19.14
C LEU A 243 15.25 -2.37 18.35
N GLN A 244 14.33 -3.29 18.63
CA GLN A 244 14.30 -4.61 18.01
C GLN A 244 13.04 -4.78 17.17
N VAL A 245 13.18 -5.29 15.95
CA VAL A 245 12.06 -5.68 15.09
C VAL A 245 11.98 -7.21 15.04
N HIS A 246 10.79 -7.76 15.29
CA HIS A 246 10.54 -9.19 15.22
C HIS A 246 9.45 -9.50 14.21
N LEU A 247 9.69 -10.48 13.33
CA LEU A 247 8.68 -11.07 12.47
C LEU A 247 8.00 -12.25 13.17
N ILE A 248 6.68 -12.30 13.08
CA ILE A 248 5.87 -13.43 13.55
C ILE A 248 4.95 -13.84 12.40
N ASP A 249 5.22 -15.01 11.85
CA ASP A 249 4.51 -15.58 10.71
C ASP A 249 3.11 -16.08 11.11
N ILE A 250 2.11 -15.22 10.88
CA ILE A 250 0.70 -15.42 11.22
C ILE A 250 -0.14 -14.80 10.10
N SER A 251 -0.96 -15.60 9.45
CA SER A 251 -1.91 -15.13 8.45
C SER A 251 -3.10 -14.38 9.08
N ALA A 252 -3.79 -13.56 8.29
CA ALA A 252 -5.01 -12.88 8.73
C ALA A 252 -6.10 -13.88 9.18
N GLU A 253 -6.17 -15.05 8.53
CA GLU A 253 -7.08 -16.14 8.84
C GLU A 253 -6.72 -16.82 10.16
N GLU A 254 -5.44 -17.12 10.41
CA GLU A 254 -4.98 -17.64 11.71
C GLU A 254 -5.25 -16.65 12.83
N PHE A 255 -4.96 -15.36 12.58
CA PHE A 255 -5.25 -14.28 13.52
C PHE A 255 -6.74 -14.21 13.88
N ALA A 256 -7.61 -14.28 12.87
CA ALA A 256 -9.05 -14.25 13.07
C ALA A 256 -9.56 -15.51 13.78
N ALA A 257 -9.11 -16.69 13.37
CA ALA A 257 -9.51 -17.97 13.95
C ALA A 257 -9.06 -18.09 15.41
N ASP A 258 -7.82 -17.73 15.73
CA ASP A 258 -7.26 -17.84 17.09
C ASP A 258 -7.96 -16.91 18.08
N LEU A 259 -8.24 -15.66 17.70
CA LEU A 259 -8.97 -14.71 18.55
C LEU A 259 -10.46 -15.05 18.69
N SER A 260 -11.01 -15.88 17.79
CA SER A 260 -12.42 -16.27 17.80
C SER A 260 -12.66 -17.64 18.44
N ALA A 261 -11.60 -18.41 18.72
CA ALA A 261 -11.70 -19.79 19.19
C ALA A 261 -12.26 -19.90 20.63
N SER A 262 -12.01 -18.92 21.48
CA SER A 262 -12.48 -18.87 22.87
C SER A 262 -12.98 -17.48 23.22
N ASP A 263 -13.85 -17.38 24.23
CA ASP A 263 -14.23 -16.09 24.80
C ASP A 263 -13.13 -15.54 25.72
N ASP A 264 -12.42 -16.41 26.43
CA ASP A 264 -11.26 -16.03 27.22
C ASP A 264 -10.03 -15.93 26.31
N LEU A 265 -9.62 -14.69 26.04
CA LEU A 265 -8.50 -14.40 25.14
C LEU A 265 -7.16 -14.86 25.72
N SER A 266 -7.07 -15.16 27.02
CA SER A 266 -5.83 -15.68 27.62
C SER A 266 -5.46 -17.09 27.15
N ASP A 267 -6.42 -17.84 26.60
CA ASP A 267 -6.20 -19.16 25.99
C ASP A 267 -5.63 -19.09 24.56
N SER A 268 -5.71 -17.93 23.92
CA SER A 268 -5.29 -17.75 22.53
C SER A 268 -3.78 -17.94 22.33
N GLY A 269 -3.37 -18.38 21.14
CA GLY A 269 -1.96 -18.42 20.75
C GLY A 269 -1.33 -17.03 20.72
N LEU A 270 -2.08 -16.03 20.22
CA LEU A 270 -1.67 -14.63 20.16
C LEU A 270 -1.40 -14.04 21.54
N TYR A 271 -2.24 -14.30 22.55
CA TYR A 271 -1.98 -13.86 23.92
C TYR A 271 -0.67 -14.46 24.45
N ARG A 272 -0.42 -15.74 24.20
CA ARG A 272 0.83 -16.38 24.64
C ARG A 272 2.06 -15.82 23.93
N LEU A 273 1.96 -15.51 22.64
CA LEU A 273 3.06 -14.93 21.86
C LEU A 273 3.37 -13.49 22.25
N LEU A 274 2.36 -12.69 22.56
CA LEU A 274 2.48 -11.24 22.76
C LEU A 274 2.53 -10.83 24.24
N VAL A 275 1.99 -11.66 25.14
CA VAL A 275 1.85 -11.36 26.57
C VAL A 275 2.65 -12.34 27.42
N SER A 276 2.28 -13.64 27.42
CA SER A 276 2.86 -14.62 28.35
C SER A 276 4.36 -14.84 28.12
N LYS A 277 4.77 -15.20 26.88
CA LYS A 277 6.19 -15.46 26.58
C LYS A 277 7.06 -14.20 26.74
N PRO A 278 6.65 -13.00 26.27
CA PRO A 278 7.46 -11.81 26.48
C PRO A 278 7.54 -11.36 27.95
N ALA A 279 6.58 -11.72 28.81
CA ALA A 279 6.67 -11.46 30.24
C ALA A 279 7.77 -12.29 30.93
N GLU A 280 8.08 -13.46 30.40
CA GLU A 280 9.16 -14.33 30.87
C GLU A 280 10.52 -14.01 30.23
N ALA A 281 10.52 -13.26 29.12
CA ALA A 281 11.73 -12.91 28.39
C ALA A 281 12.52 -11.78 29.07
N LYS A 282 13.85 -11.87 29.03
CA LYS A 282 14.77 -10.87 29.59
C LYS A 282 14.52 -9.44 29.05
N ASP A 283 14.23 -9.34 27.77
CA ASP A 283 14.02 -8.05 27.09
C ASP A 283 12.59 -7.49 27.29
N GLY A 284 11.72 -8.25 27.98
CA GLY A 284 10.35 -7.84 28.32
C GLY A 284 9.38 -7.82 27.14
N GLY A 285 8.22 -7.20 27.32
CA GLY A 285 7.13 -7.19 26.32
C GLY A 285 7.35 -6.27 25.11
N TYR A 286 6.44 -6.36 24.15
CA TYR A 286 6.41 -5.51 22.98
C TYR A 286 5.93 -4.09 23.31
N THR A 287 6.47 -3.10 22.60
CA THR A 287 6.02 -1.70 22.64
C THR A 287 4.99 -1.48 21.53
N TYR A 288 5.30 -1.94 20.33
CA TYR A 288 4.42 -1.83 19.18
C TYR A 288 4.18 -3.21 18.57
N VAL A 289 2.94 -3.45 18.15
CA VAL A 289 2.55 -4.64 17.39
C VAL A 289 1.87 -4.13 16.12
N ALA A 290 2.27 -4.60 14.95
CA ALA A 290 1.60 -4.29 13.70
C ALA A 290 1.05 -5.56 13.08
N GLY A 291 -0.27 -5.66 12.96
CA GLY A 291 -0.91 -6.65 12.10
C GLY A 291 -0.92 -6.12 10.68
N LEU A 292 -0.11 -6.70 9.80
CA LEU A 292 0.01 -6.33 8.39
C LEU A 292 -1.16 -6.91 7.59
N TYR A 293 -2.38 -6.63 8.06
CA TYR A 293 -3.65 -7.10 7.52
C TYR A 293 -4.54 -5.92 7.15
N GLN A 294 -5.36 -6.12 6.13
CA GLN A 294 -6.36 -5.13 5.71
C GLN A 294 -7.74 -5.54 6.23
N PHE A 295 -8.29 -4.74 7.15
CA PHE A 295 -9.66 -4.88 7.65
C PHE A 295 -10.63 -4.06 6.80
N GLU A 296 -11.88 -4.52 6.77
CA GLU A 296 -13.03 -3.83 6.16
C GLU A 296 -13.98 -3.29 7.23
N ALA A 297 -14.79 -2.29 6.87
CA ALA A 297 -15.71 -1.59 7.77
C ALA A 297 -16.97 -2.42 8.07
N THR A 298 -16.80 -3.59 8.70
CA THR A 298 -17.89 -4.50 9.05
C THR A 298 -17.97 -4.76 10.55
N PRO A 299 -19.16 -5.05 11.13
CA PRO A 299 -19.28 -5.36 12.55
C PRO A 299 -18.38 -6.54 13.01
N PRO A 300 -18.28 -7.68 12.31
CA PRO A 300 -17.38 -8.77 12.71
C PRO A 300 -15.90 -8.36 12.78
N HIS A 301 -15.44 -7.51 11.85
CA HIS A 301 -14.07 -6.99 11.90
C HIS A 301 -13.86 -6.05 13.08
N THR A 302 -14.82 -5.19 13.41
CA THR A 302 -14.71 -4.34 14.62
C THR A 302 -14.70 -5.15 15.91
N GLU A 303 -15.44 -6.27 15.99
CA GLU A 303 -15.38 -7.21 17.12
C GLU A 303 -13.99 -7.84 17.26
N LEU A 304 -13.44 -8.34 16.14
CA LEU A 304 -12.10 -8.91 16.09
C LEU A 304 -11.01 -7.89 16.51
N LEU A 305 -11.13 -6.65 16.04
CA LEU A 305 -10.25 -5.54 16.43
C LEU A 305 -10.38 -5.19 17.92
N GLY A 306 -11.59 -5.23 18.49
CA GLY A 306 -11.82 -5.02 19.91
C GLY A 306 -11.23 -6.14 20.78
N ARG A 307 -11.30 -7.40 20.33
CA ARG A 307 -10.59 -8.54 20.96
C ARG A 307 -9.08 -8.32 20.95
N MET A 308 -8.51 -7.95 19.80
CA MET A 308 -7.08 -7.66 19.71
C MET A 308 -6.67 -6.44 20.56
N ALA A 309 -7.52 -5.42 20.68
CA ALA A 309 -7.27 -4.27 21.55
C ALA A 309 -7.07 -4.69 23.02
N LYS A 310 -7.85 -5.68 23.50
CA LYS A 310 -7.65 -6.26 24.85
C LYS A 310 -6.32 -6.97 25.00
N VAL A 311 -5.93 -7.79 24.01
CA VAL A 311 -4.62 -8.46 24.01
C VAL A 311 -3.48 -7.43 23.97
N ALA A 312 -3.58 -6.39 23.14
CA ALA A 312 -2.61 -5.30 23.06
C ALA A 312 -2.49 -4.53 24.39
N ALA A 313 -3.61 -4.27 25.04
CA ALA A 313 -3.64 -3.65 26.37
C ALA A 313 -2.93 -4.51 27.43
N ALA A 314 -3.15 -5.82 27.44
CA ALA A 314 -2.44 -6.75 28.33
C ALA A 314 -0.93 -6.83 28.02
N ALA A 315 -0.56 -6.79 26.73
CA ALA A 315 0.84 -6.71 26.28
C ALA A 315 1.53 -5.39 26.67
N GLY A 316 0.75 -4.38 27.07
CA GLY A 316 1.24 -3.02 27.27
C GLY A 316 1.76 -2.42 25.96
N ALA A 317 1.19 -2.81 24.82
CA ALA A 317 1.61 -2.42 23.49
C ALA A 317 0.49 -1.66 22.75
N THR A 318 0.87 -0.90 21.71
CA THR A 318 -0.11 -0.35 20.74
C THR A 318 -0.14 -1.25 19.50
N PHE A 319 -1.34 -1.69 19.12
CA PHE A 319 -1.60 -2.46 17.91
C PHE A 319 -1.93 -1.54 16.73
N PHE A 320 -1.19 -1.65 15.64
CA PHE A 320 -1.40 -0.90 14.39
C PHE A 320 -1.88 -1.85 13.30
N THR A 321 -2.90 -1.46 12.55
CA THR A 321 -3.35 -2.22 11.39
C THR A 321 -4.06 -1.34 10.37
N ALA A 322 -4.38 -1.88 9.19
CA ALA A 322 -5.03 -1.12 8.13
C ALA A 322 -6.56 -1.29 8.14
N MET A 323 -7.26 -0.20 7.80
CA MET A 323 -8.70 -0.19 7.59
C MET A 323 -9.03 0.30 6.18
N ALA A 324 -9.96 -0.36 5.50
CA ALA A 324 -10.42 0.05 4.18
C ALA A 324 -11.23 1.33 4.34
N VAL A 325 -10.77 2.41 3.71
CA VAL A 325 -11.33 3.75 3.91
C VAL A 325 -12.44 4.09 2.91
N ASP A 326 -12.60 3.32 1.84
CA ASP A 326 -13.49 3.68 0.72
C ASP A 326 -14.96 3.81 1.13
N GLU A 327 -15.46 2.86 1.91
CA GLU A 327 -16.84 2.88 2.40
C GLU A 327 -17.09 3.99 3.44
N LEU A 328 -16.05 4.36 4.18
CA LEU A 328 -16.14 5.35 5.27
C LEU A 328 -15.86 6.79 4.80
N SER A 329 -15.24 6.95 3.63
CA SER A 329 -14.83 8.25 3.08
C SER A 329 -15.72 8.73 1.93
N ASN A 330 -16.69 7.93 1.47
CA ASN A 330 -17.56 8.30 0.36
C ASN A 330 -18.69 9.24 0.81
N PRO A 331 -18.66 10.54 0.47
CA PRO A 331 -19.69 11.47 0.93
C PRO A 331 -21.06 11.21 0.28
N ARG A 332 -21.11 10.45 -0.82
CA ARG A 332 -22.36 10.15 -1.53
C ARG A 332 -23.11 8.95 -0.98
N VAL A 333 -22.42 8.06 -0.27
CA VAL A 333 -22.97 6.80 0.25
C VAL A 333 -22.59 6.72 1.72
N PRO A 334 -23.47 7.16 2.64
CA PRO A 334 -23.16 7.08 4.06
C PRO A 334 -23.01 5.61 4.50
N PRO A 335 -22.13 5.31 5.48
CA PRO A 335 -21.98 3.96 6.00
C PRO A 335 -23.30 3.42 6.57
N HIS A 336 -23.47 2.11 6.48
CA HIS A 336 -24.64 1.44 7.05
C HIS A 336 -24.71 1.69 8.57
N PRO A 337 -25.90 1.90 9.19
CA PRO A 337 -26.02 2.22 10.61
C PRO A 337 -25.34 1.22 11.55
N LEU A 338 -25.42 -0.08 11.25
CA LEU A 338 -24.69 -1.11 12.00
C LEU A 338 -23.17 -0.90 12.04
N VAL A 339 -22.58 -0.38 10.96
CA VAL A 339 -21.14 -0.07 10.90
C VAL A 339 -20.86 1.11 11.82
N VAL A 340 -21.69 2.16 11.77
CA VAL A 340 -21.57 3.33 12.64
C VAL A 340 -21.66 2.92 14.12
N ASP A 341 -22.66 2.13 14.48
CA ASP A 341 -22.85 1.61 15.84
C ASP A 341 -21.68 0.73 16.28
N ALA A 342 -21.15 -0.10 15.39
CA ALA A 342 -20.01 -0.98 15.65
C ALA A 342 -18.71 -0.21 15.93
N PHE A 343 -18.42 0.84 15.15
CA PHE A 343 -17.30 1.73 15.44
C PHE A 343 -17.52 2.55 16.72
N ALA A 344 -18.75 3.01 16.99
CA ALA A 344 -19.04 3.70 18.24
C ALA A 344 -18.80 2.80 19.47
N ALA A 345 -19.25 1.54 19.41
CA ALA A 345 -19.01 0.55 20.45
C ALA A 345 -17.51 0.23 20.62
N LEU A 346 -16.78 0.05 19.50
CA LEU A 346 -15.33 -0.15 19.53
C LEU A 346 -14.62 1.03 20.19
N ARG A 347 -14.97 2.27 19.84
CA ARG A 347 -14.41 3.49 20.45
C ARG A 347 -14.74 3.60 21.95
N GLY A 348 -15.88 3.05 22.38
CA GLY A 348 -16.29 3.01 23.78
C GLY A 348 -15.47 2.05 24.66
N LEU A 349 -14.68 1.14 24.07
CA LEU A 349 -13.82 0.24 24.83
C LEU A 349 -12.62 0.99 25.46
N PRO A 350 -12.36 0.83 26.76
CA PRO A 350 -11.16 1.40 27.41
C PRO A 350 -9.84 0.97 26.76
N GLU A 351 -9.80 -0.23 26.20
CA GLU A 351 -8.64 -0.81 25.54
C GLU A 351 -8.39 -0.26 24.14
N SER A 352 -9.37 0.41 23.51
CA SER A 352 -9.22 1.02 22.18
C SER A 352 -8.18 2.14 22.13
N LYS A 353 -7.72 2.63 23.30
CA LYS A 353 -6.52 3.49 23.42
C LYS A 353 -5.21 2.79 23.01
N ARG A 354 -5.26 1.49 22.75
CA ARG A 354 -4.16 0.63 22.29
C ARG A 354 -4.35 0.13 20.86
N LEU A 355 -5.37 0.62 20.15
CA LEU A 355 -5.67 0.23 18.77
C LEU A 355 -5.52 1.44 17.85
N ALA A 356 -4.68 1.35 16.82
CA ALA A 356 -4.51 2.37 15.80
C ALA A 356 -4.91 1.81 14.43
N LEU A 357 -5.93 2.40 13.82
CA LEU A 357 -6.41 2.06 12.49
C LEU A 357 -5.90 3.09 11.48
N LEU A 358 -5.31 2.62 10.39
CA LEU A 358 -4.62 3.46 9.42
C LEU A 358 -5.12 3.18 7.99
N GLY A 359 -5.10 4.18 7.13
CA GLY A 359 -5.34 4.00 5.70
C GLY A 359 -5.25 5.31 4.94
N PRO A 360 -5.19 5.33 3.60
CA PRO A 360 -4.99 4.19 2.70
C PRO A 360 -3.56 3.60 2.77
N ARG A 361 -3.26 2.61 1.93
CA ARG A 361 -1.89 2.11 1.72
C ARG A 361 -1.03 3.10 0.92
N PHE A 362 0.29 2.91 0.92
CA PHE A 362 1.26 3.79 0.26
C PHE A 362 2.16 3.03 -0.72
N LEU A 363 2.73 3.71 -1.72
CA LEU A 363 3.43 3.09 -2.84
C LEU A 363 4.79 2.50 -2.38
N MET A 364 5.04 1.22 -2.68
CA MET A 364 6.25 0.50 -2.26
C MET A 364 7.41 0.56 -3.26
N ARG A 365 7.09 0.58 -4.55
CA ARG A 365 8.10 0.68 -5.63
C ARG A 365 7.53 1.44 -6.82
N HIS A 366 8.42 1.96 -7.66
CA HIS A 366 8.01 2.45 -8.96
C HIS A 366 7.49 1.27 -9.81
N PRO A 367 6.47 1.48 -10.65
CA PRO A 367 6.12 0.47 -11.64
C PRO A 367 7.26 0.30 -12.65
N TYR A 368 7.49 -0.91 -13.11
CA TYR A 368 8.52 -1.19 -14.11
C TYR A 368 8.18 -0.54 -15.45
N GLY A 369 9.15 0.12 -16.07
CA GLY A 369 8.94 0.88 -17.30
C GLY A 369 10.20 1.62 -17.73
N LYS A 370 10.31 1.94 -19.02
CA LYS A 370 11.52 2.53 -19.59
C LYS A 370 11.89 3.88 -18.97
N ARG A 371 10.88 4.64 -18.53
CA ARG A 371 11.03 5.99 -17.93
C ARG A 371 10.90 6.00 -16.42
N SER A 372 10.50 4.88 -15.82
CA SER A 372 10.41 4.66 -14.38
C SER A 372 11.53 3.70 -13.98
N ASP A 373 11.21 2.45 -13.64
CA ASP A 373 12.18 1.42 -13.27
C ASP A 373 12.44 0.45 -14.44
N PRO A 374 13.52 0.63 -15.22
CA PRO A 374 13.72 -0.11 -16.46
C PRO A 374 14.17 -1.55 -16.23
N ILE A 375 13.68 -2.47 -17.05
CA ILE A 375 14.15 -3.86 -17.09
C ILE A 375 15.00 -4.13 -18.35
N SER A 376 15.78 -5.20 -18.34
CA SER A 376 16.76 -5.49 -19.39
C SER A 376 16.34 -6.61 -20.36
N SER A 377 15.46 -7.52 -19.95
CA SER A 377 15.20 -8.76 -20.69
C SER A 377 14.27 -8.58 -21.89
N PHE A 378 13.29 -7.68 -21.81
CA PHE A 378 12.32 -7.42 -22.87
C PHE A 378 11.68 -6.03 -22.70
N ALA A 379 11.00 -5.54 -23.74
CA ALA A 379 10.27 -4.28 -23.67
C ALA A 379 9.04 -4.45 -22.77
N PHE A 380 8.98 -3.70 -21.66
CA PHE A 380 7.92 -3.83 -20.67
C PHE A 380 7.51 -2.49 -20.09
N GLU A 381 6.20 -2.33 -19.90
CA GLU A 381 5.58 -1.21 -19.18
C GLU A 381 4.52 -1.83 -18.28
N GLU A 382 4.74 -1.83 -16.97
CA GLU A 382 3.84 -2.40 -15.98
C GLU A 382 2.58 -1.55 -15.83
N PHE A 383 2.74 -0.23 -15.73
CA PHE A 383 1.63 0.70 -15.60
C PHE A 383 0.82 0.78 -16.90
N THR A 384 -0.51 0.74 -16.76
CA THR A 384 -1.42 1.03 -17.87
C THR A 384 -2.51 2.00 -17.40
N MET A 385 -2.94 2.88 -18.30
CA MET A 385 -4.05 3.80 -18.02
C MET A 385 -5.36 3.08 -17.66
N ALA A 386 -5.56 1.85 -18.16
CA ALA A 386 -6.73 1.04 -17.87
C ALA A 386 -6.72 0.44 -16.45
N ASP A 387 -5.54 0.26 -15.86
CA ASP A 387 -5.39 -0.29 -14.51
C ASP A 387 -5.21 0.82 -13.47
N GLY A 388 -4.61 1.95 -13.88
CA GLY A 388 -4.42 3.11 -13.03
C GLY A 388 -3.69 2.74 -11.74
N LEU A 389 -4.18 3.25 -10.61
CA LEU A 389 -3.64 2.95 -9.28
C LEU A 389 -3.79 1.47 -8.88
N GLY A 390 -4.74 0.75 -9.47
CA GLY A 390 -4.97 -0.66 -9.14
C GLY A 390 -3.85 -1.61 -9.61
N GLY A 391 -3.00 -1.18 -10.55
CA GLY A 391 -1.86 -1.94 -11.05
C GLY A 391 -0.54 -1.66 -10.33
N LEU A 392 -0.55 -0.90 -9.24
CA LEU A 392 0.64 -0.53 -8.47
C LEU A 392 0.81 -1.41 -7.22
N LEU A 393 2.05 -1.49 -6.70
CA LEU A 393 2.35 -2.24 -5.49
C LEU A 393 2.20 -1.37 -4.24
N TRP A 394 1.18 -1.68 -3.45
CA TRP A 394 0.81 -0.93 -2.25
C TRP A 394 1.29 -1.61 -0.97
N GLY A 395 1.98 -0.85 -0.12
CA GLY A 395 2.50 -1.29 1.16
C GLY A 395 1.65 -0.87 2.35
N HIS A 396 1.75 -1.65 3.40
CA HIS A 396 0.86 -1.57 4.55
C HIS A 396 1.12 -0.31 5.41
N PRO A 397 0.10 0.53 5.70
CA PRO A 397 0.28 1.85 6.33
C PRO A 397 0.89 1.81 7.74
N ALA A 398 0.73 0.70 8.47
CA ALA A 398 1.38 0.54 9.78
C ALA A 398 2.91 0.62 9.71
N LEU A 399 3.52 0.22 8.60
CA LEU A 399 4.97 0.31 8.42
C LEU A 399 5.43 1.77 8.39
N LEU A 400 4.71 2.64 7.67
CA LEU A 400 4.98 4.07 7.62
C LEU A 400 4.77 4.72 9.00
N ALA A 401 3.68 4.35 9.71
CA ALA A 401 3.43 4.84 11.06
C ALA A 401 4.54 4.43 12.05
N LEU A 402 5.06 3.20 11.94
CA LEU A 402 6.18 2.73 12.75
C LEU A 402 7.48 3.48 12.42
N THR A 403 7.73 3.84 11.16
CA THR A 403 8.84 4.73 10.80
C THR A 403 8.72 6.08 11.51
N VAL A 404 7.54 6.69 11.50
CA VAL A 404 7.29 7.96 12.19
C VAL A 404 7.55 7.82 13.70
N LEU A 405 6.99 6.79 14.33
CA LEU A 405 7.01 6.62 15.77
C LEU A 405 8.35 6.11 16.34
N ALA A 406 9.03 5.22 15.63
CA ALA A 406 10.25 4.57 16.11
C ALA A 406 11.52 5.10 15.44
N GLY A 407 11.43 5.67 14.23
CA GLY A 407 12.58 6.17 13.47
C GLY A 407 12.73 7.69 13.48
N GLN A 408 11.62 8.44 13.50
CA GLN A 408 11.64 9.90 13.28
C GLN A 408 11.19 10.73 14.48
N ASN A 409 11.18 10.15 15.69
CA ASN A 409 10.73 10.82 16.93
C ASN A 409 9.33 11.46 16.82
N GLY A 410 8.45 10.88 16.01
CA GLY A 410 7.09 11.37 15.81
C GLY A 410 6.93 12.47 14.75
N ALA A 411 7.98 12.81 13.98
CA ALA A 411 7.82 13.70 12.83
C ALA A 411 6.86 13.06 11.81
N PRO A 412 5.75 13.73 11.42
CA PRO A 412 4.65 13.06 10.73
C PRO A 412 4.90 12.81 9.23
N ASN A 413 5.95 13.40 8.65
CA ASN A 413 6.20 13.37 7.21
C ASN A 413 7.24 12.32 6.86
N VAL A 414 6.88 11.40 5.96
CA VAL A 414 7.78 10.41 5.39
C VAL A 414 8.03 10.77 3.93
N ASN A 415 9.28 11.11 3.65
CA ASN A 415 9.76 11.55 2.33
C ASN A 415 10.48 10.41 1.60
N ASP A 416 10.90 10.67 0.36
CA ASP A 416 11.65 9.74 -0.46
C ASP A 416 10.85 8.45 -0.70
N LEU A 417 9.57 8.64 -1.03
CA LEU A 417 8.67 7.58 -1.43
C LEU A 417 8.64 7.46 -2.95
N PRO A 418 8.44 6.25 -3.50
CA PRO A 418 8.21 6.09 -4.92
C PRO A 418 7.04 6.95 -5.40
N PHE A 419 7.18 7.45 -6.61
CA PHE A 419 6.24 8.36 -7.24
C PHE A 419 6.19 8.10 -8.75
N HIS A 420 5.01 8.21 -9.37
CA HIS A 420 4.85 7.89 -10.79
C HIS A 420 4.12 9.00 -11.53
N HIS A 421 4.61 9.31 -12.73
CA HIS A 421 3.97 10.22 -13.67
C HIS A 421 3.53 9.44 -14.90
N PHE A 422 2.32 9.70 -15.37
CA PHE A 422 1.87 9.22 -16.67
C PHE A 422 1.61 10.39 -17.60
N VAL A 423 1.72 10.14 -18.90
CA VAL A 423 1.34 11.09 -19.94
C VAL A 423 -0.02 10.66 -20.47
N ASP A 424 -0.99 11.57 -20.45
CA ASP A 424 -2.34 11.29 -20.95
C ASP A 424 -2.43 11.38 -22.49
N ALA A 425 -3.66 11.26 -23.01
CA ALA A 425 -3.91 11.31 -24.45
C ALA A 425 -3.62 12.68 -25.09
N ASP A 426 -3.65 13.75 -24.29
CA ASP A 426 -3.41 15.12 -24.73
C ASP A 426 -1.91 15.49 -24.62
N GLY A 427 -1.10 14.62 -24.01
CA GLY A 427 0.34 14.81 -23.85
C GLY A 427 0.73 15.44 -22.50
N ASP A 428 -0.24 15.66 -21.62
CA ASP A 428 0.00 16.27 -20.32
C ASP A 428 0.54 15.25 -19.31
N SER A 429 1.59 15.65 -18.58
CA SER A 429 2.20 14.82 -17.55
C SER A 429 1.43 15.00 -16.23
N THR A 430 0.75 13.95 -15.79
CA THR A 430 0.02 13.93 -14.52
C THR A 430 0.72 13.02 -13.53
N ALA A 431 0.89 13.55 -12.31
CA ALA A 431 1.51 12.83 -11.22
C ALA A 431 0.47 12.05 -10.40
N LEU A 432 0.71 10.76 -10.19
CA LEU A 432 -0.12 9.89 -9.36
C LEU A 432 0.25 10.04 -7.88
N PRO A 433 -0.71 9.99 -6.94
CA PRO A 433 -0.41 10.06 -5.51
C PRO A 433 0.48 8.90 -5.03
N CYS A 434 1.32 9.15 -4.02
CA CYS A 434 2.07 8.10 -3.29
C CYS A 434 1.18 7.18 -2.44
N THR A 435 -0.13 7.39 -2.45
CA THR A 435 -1.14 6.58 -1.74
C THR A 435 -2.17 6.06 -2.73
N GLU A 436 -2.90 5.00 -2.36
CA GLU A 436 -3.94 4.40 -3.24
C GLU A 436 -5.00 5.40 -3.70
N ARG A 437 -5.10 6.51 -2.97
CA ARG A 437 -6.05 7.58 -3.19
C ARG A 437 -5.59 8.83 -2.47
N PHE A 438 -5.96 9.97 -3.04
CA PHE A 438 -5.71 11.26 -2.43
C PHE A 438 -6.74 11.51 -1.32
N ILE A 439 -6.27 11.67 -0.08
CA ILE A 439 -7.11 12.01 1.07
C ILE A 439 -6.98 13.51 1.34
N SER A 440 -8.11 14.23 1.31
CA SER A 440 -8.16 15.63 1.72
C SER A 440 -8.28 15.76 3.24
N SER A 441 -7.95 16.93 3.80
CA SER A 441 -8.09 17.19 5.24
C SER A 441 -9.53 17.04 5.74
N MET A 442 -10.51 17.31 4.88
CA MET A 442 -11.93 17.08 5.18
C MET A 442 -12.23 15.59 5.31
N VAL A 443 -11.77 14.76 4.36
CA VAL A 443 -11.94 13.30 4.42
C VAL A 443 -11.19 12.71 5.61
N ALA A 444 -9.98 13.19 5.91
CA ALA A 444 -9.24 12.76 7.10
C ALA A 444 -9.99 13.07 8.40
N THR A 445 -10.64 14.22 8.49
CA THR A 445 -11.49 14.58 9.64
C THR A 445 -12.69 13.63 9.78
N GLU A 446 -13.37 13.29 8.68
CA GLU A 446 -14.48 12.33 8.70
C GLU A 446 -14.04 10.92 9.09
N LEU A 447 -12.90 10.44 8.57
CA LEU A 447 -12.30 9.17 8.99
C LEU A 447 -11.96 9.17 10.49
N GLY A 448 -11.54 10.31 11.03
CA GLY A 448 -11.28 10.50 12.45
C GLY A 448 -12.51 10.24 13.34
N ARG A 449 -13.74 10.39 12.84
CA ARG A 449 -14.97 10.05 13.57
C ARG A 449 -15.11 8.56 13.83
N TYR A 450 -14.43 7.73 13.04
CA TYR A 450 -14.34 6.28 13.22
C TYR A 450 -13.05 5.87 13.95
N GLY A 451 -12.23 6.84 14.40
CA GLY A 451 -10.93 6.55 15.03
C GLY A 451 -9.85 6.11 14.04
N ILE A 452 -10.02 6.40 12.75
CA ILE A 452 -9.08 6.04 11.69
C ILE A 452 -8.17 7.23 11.39
N LYS A 453 -6.87 6.97 11.26
CA LYS A 453 -5.86 7.96 10.88
C LYS A 453 -5.50 7.82 9.41
N ALA A 454 -5.38 8.96 8.75
CA ALA A 454 -5.15 9.01 7.33
C ALA A 454 -3.66 9.10 6.99
N LEU A 455 -3.25 8.40 5.94
CA LEU A 455 -2.05 8.71 5.18
C LEU A 455 -2.41 9.69 4.06
N MET A 456 -1.84 10.88 4.11
CA MET A 456 -2.11 11.95 3.16
C MET A 456 -0.90 12.14 2.24
N ALA A 457 -1.02 11.72 0.98
CA ALA A 457 -0.02 12.03 -0.04
C ALA A 457 -0.01 13.52 -0.36
N HIS A 458 1.18 14.09 -0.53
CA HIS A 458 1.33 15.45 -1.04
C HIS A 458 1.28 15.43 -2.56
N LYS A 459 0.49 16.34 -3.14
CA LYS A 459 0.25 16.36 -4.59
C LYS A 459 1.55 16.77 -5.31
N GLY A 460 2.05 15.90 -6.19
CA GLY A 460 3.25 16.20 -6.98
C GLY A 460 4.56 15.91 -6.26
N GLU A 461 4.52 15.39 -5.03
CA GLU A 461 5.71 15.20 -4.19
C GLU A 461 5.84 13.75 -3.71
N PRO A 462 7.07 13.23 -3.58
CA PRO A 462 7.36 11.90 -3.05
C PRO A 462 7.26 11.87 -1.52
N LEU A 463 6.12 12.32 -0.97
CA LEU A 463 5.92 12.59 0.44
C LEU A 463 4.51 12.18 0.90
N VAL A 464 4.46 11.49 2.04
CA VAL A 464 3.21 11.15 2.74
C VAL A 464 3.27 11.67 4.17
N GLN A 465 2.20 12.33 4.59
CA GLN A 465 1.99 12.80 5.95
C GLN A 465 1.04 11.87 6.71
N LEU A 466 1.40 11.48 7.93
CA LEU A 466 0.49 10.86 8.89
C LEU A 466 -0.28 11.94 9.65
N THR A 467 -1.61 11.88 9.70
CA THR A 467 -2.47 12.88 10.38
C THR A 467 -2.38 12.89 11.92
N GLY A 468 -1.33 12.30 12.49
CA GLY A 468 -1.10 12.16 13.93
C GLY A 468 -1.19 10.70 14.40
N PRO A 469 -0.50 10.34 15.49
CA PRO A 469 -0.37 8.96 15.95
C PRO A 469 -1.55 8.49 16.83
N ASP A 470 -2.63 9.26 17.00
CA ASP A 470 -3.69 8.88 17.94
C ASP A 470 -4.35 7.56 17.59
N THR A 471 -4.76 6.87 18.65
CA THR A 471 -5.48 5.60 18.58
C THR A 471 -6.97 5.82 18.29
N VAL A 472 -7.72 4.73 18.15
CA VAL A 472 -9.18 4.74 17.93
C VAL A 472 -9.93 5.53 19.03
N ALA A 473 -9.39 5.57 20.24
CA ALA A 473 -9.92 6.38 21.34
C ALA A 473 -9.63 7.89 21.20
N GLY A 474 -8.87 8.32 20.20
CA GLY A 474 -8.52 9.74 19.97
C GLY A 474 -7.35 10.25 20.79
N VAL A 475 -6.61 9.39 21.49
CA VAL A 475 -5.42 9.75 22.26
C VAL A 475 -4.29 8.76 21.95
N PHE A 476 -3.11 9.24 21.58
CA PHE A 476 -1.91 8.40 21.62
C PHE A 476 -1.32 8.38 23.03
N THR A 477 -1.35 7.23 23.70
CA THR A 477 -0.58 7.01 24.93
C THR A 477 0.62 6.14 24.59
N PRO A 478 1.82 6.71 24.36
CA PRO A 478 3.00 5.89 24.10
C PRO A 478 3.18 4.91 25.27
N PRO A 479 3.45 3.63 25.00
CA PRO A 479 3.79 2.69 26.06
C PRO A 479 5.01 3.18 26.86
N ALA A 480 5.06 2.85 28.15
CA ALA A 480 6.26 3.08 28.95
C ALA A 480 7.42 2.24 28.38
N ALA A 481 8.27 2.87 27.57
CA ALA A 481 9.49 2.32 27.02
C ALA A 481 10.56 3.43 27.03
N GLY A 482 11.83 3.05 27.22
CA GLY A 482 12.91 4.04 27.18
C GLY A 482 13.04 4.59 25.76
N ALA A 483 13.00 5.92 25.61
CA ALA A 483 13.26 6.56 24.32
C ALA A 483 14.68 6.18 23.85
N ALA A 484 14.77 5.42 22.76
CA ALA A 484 16.02 5.27 22.03
C ALA A 484 16.38 6.66 21.47
N LYS A 485 17.61 7.13 21.69
CA LYS A 485 18.11 8.32 21.01
C LYS A 485 18.46 7.90 19.57
N PRO A 486 18.01 8.64 18.55
CA PRO A 486 18.32 8.31 17.17
C PRO A 486 19.82 8.50 16.90
N GLY A 487 20.43 7.57 16.20
CA GLY A 487 21.48 7.90 15.24
C GLY A 487 20.85 8.40 13.94
N ALA A 488 21.66 9.09 13.16
CA ALA A 488 21.26 9.68 11.91
C ALA A 488 21.66 8.75 10.76
N ARG A 489 20.69 8.07 10.15
CA ARG A 489 20.80 7.67 8.74
C ARG A 489 20.10 8.73 7.89
N MET A 490 20.89 9.66 7.34
CA MET A 490 20.47 10.48 6.20
C MET A 490 20.10 9.54 5.05
N GLY A 491 19.02 9.87 4.35
CA GLY A 491 18.27 9.02 3.44
C GLY A 491 19.10 8.11 2.53
N VAL A 492 18.68 6.86 2.44
CA VAL A 492 19.08 5.97 1.34
C VAL A 492 18.33 6.47 0.11
N GLU A 493 19.01 7.24 -0.74
CA GLU A 493 18.49 7.68 -2.03
C GLU A 493 18.17 6.43 -2.87
N LEU A 494 16.89 6.09 -3.01
CA LEU A 494 16.41 5.13 -4.01
C LEU A 494 16.50 5.81 -5.39
N ALA A 495 17.74 5.97 -5.87
CA ALA A 495 18.02 6.73 -7.08
C ALA A 495 17.63 5.94 -8.34
N VAL A 496 16.36 5.99 -8.71
CA VAL A 496 15.93 5.85 -10.11
C VAL A 496 15.36 7.19 -10.55
N ARG A 497 16.25 8.06 -11.05
CA ARG A 497 15.83 9.32 -11.68
C ARG A 497 15.06 8.98 -12.95
N SER A 498 13.73 9.10 -12.91
CA SER A 498 12.91 9.11 -14.11
C SER A 498 13.39 10.23 -15.03
N LYS A 499 13.97 9.88 -16.19
CA LYS A 499 14.30 10.87 -17.22
C LYS A 499 12.99 11.44 -17.78
N LEU A 500 12.49 12.52 -17.19
CA LEU A 500 11.56 13.43 -17.85
C LEU A 500 12.38 14.53 -18.52
N ALA A 501 12.18 14.67 -19.83
CA ALA A 501 12.54 15.88 -20.56
C ALA A 501 11.71 17.04 -19.98
N GLU A 502 12.37 18.17 -19.76
CA GLU A 502 11.70 19.42 -19.41
C GLU A 502 10.66 19.76 -20.49
N PRO A 503 9.45 20.23 -20.11
CA PRO A 503 8.49 20.71 -21.10
C PRO A 503 9.05 21.98 -21.75
N ASP A 504 9.27 21.91 -23.05
CA ASP A 504 9.59 23.04 -23.91
C ASP A 504 8.45 24.08 -23.80
N GLN A 505 8.68 25.15 -23.04
CA GLN A 505 7.74 26.25 -22.91
C GLN A 505 7.65 26.98 -24.25
N ARG A 506 6.70 26.57 -25.10
CA ARG A 506 6.29 27.37 -26.25
C ARG A 506 5.61 28.64 -25.75
N PRO A 507 6.12 29.85 -26.07
CA PRO A 507 5.44 31.07 -25.68
C PRO A 507 4.16 31.27 -26.51
N ALA A 508 3.12 31.76 -25.85
CA ALA A 508 1.84 32.08 -26.44
C ALA A 508 1.97 33.10 -27.60
N ARG A 509 1.37 32.79 -28.75
CA ARG A 509 1.22 33.71 -29.88
C ARG A 509 0.32 34.89 -29.48
N LYS A 510 0.89 36.10 -29.45
CA LYS A 510 0.15 37.36 -29.69
C LYS A 510 0.40 37.81 -31.13
N GLY A 511 -0.64 38.32 -31.77
CA GLY A 511 -0.69 38.57 -33.20
C GLY A 511 -0.03 39.85 -33.69
N ALA A 512 0.12 39.85 -35.02
CA ALA A 512 0.17 40.96 -35.98
C ALA A 512 1.48 41.75 -36.21
N ALA A 513 2.02 41.49 -37.41
CA ALA A 513 2.39 42.44 -38.47
C ALA A 513 3.86 42.91 -38.64
N ASN A 514 4.35 42.56 -39.84
CA ASN A 514 5.26 43.25 -40.76
C ASN A 514 6.78 42.99 -40.77
N ALA A 515 7.21 42.64 -42.00
CA ALA A 515 8.44 42.95 -42.73
C ALA A 515 9.70 42.08 -42.53
N GLU A 516 9.97 41.30 -43.57
CA GLU A 516 11.26 40.73 -44.06
C GLU A 516 12.26 41.82 -44.53
N PRO A 517 13.50 41.50 -45.00
CA PRO A 517 14.34 40.28 -44.84
C PRO A 517 15.84 40.58 -44.54
N GLU A 518 16.67 39.52 -44.64
CA GLU A 518 18.14 39.48 -44.91
C GLU A 518 19.05 39.26 -43.68
N VAL A 519 20.12 38.43 -43.66
CA VAL A 519 20.89 37.60 -44.63
C VAL A 519 21.87 36.70 -43.81
N SER A 520 22.31 35.57 -44.41
CA SER A 520 23.53 34.70 -44.22
C SER A 520 24.39 34.80 -42.93
N ASP A 521 25.15 33.80 -42.45
CA ASP A 521 25.90 32.70 -43.08
C ASP A 521 26.48 31.82 -41.95
N ASP A 522 26.81 30.56 -42.26
CA ASP A 522 28.04 29.80 -41.95
C ASP A 522 28.92 30.20 -40.74
N THR A 523 29.56 29.35 -39.93
CA THR A 523 30.15 27.99 -40.01
C THR A 523 30.66 27.68 -38.58
N ALA A 524 30.47 26.50 -38.00
CA ALA A 524 31.42 25.37 -37.95
C ALA A 524 32.85 25.67 -37.46
N VAL A 525 33.35 24.73 -36.62
CA VAL A 525 34.73 24.20 -36.52
C VAL A 525 35.47 24.42 -35.18
N GLU A 526 35.66 23.27 -34.50
CA GLU A 526 36.83 22.73 -33.75
C GLU A 526 37.41 23.50 -32.55
N ALA A 527 37.61 22.91 -31.37
CA ALA A 527 38.35 21.70 -30.92
C ALA A 527 39.72 22.06 -30.31
N ASP A 528 40.20 21.13 -29.47
CA ASP A 528 41.45 21.06 -28.72
C ASP A 528 41.49 21.84 -27.38
N ALA A 529 41.60 21.15 -26.22
CA ALA A 529 42.76 20.39 -25.69
C ALA A 529 43.94 21.35 -25.43
N GLU A 530 44.66 21.42 -24.31
CA GLU A 530 45.09 20.49 -23.27
C GLU A 530 45.63 21.39 -22.13
N ALA A 531 45.37 21.06 -20.85
CA ALA A 531 46.36 20.58 -19.87
C ALA A 531 47.38 21.57 -19.27
N ASN A 532 47.70 21.30 -17.99
CA ASN A 532 48.79 21.81 -17.14
C ASN A 532 48.63 23.24 -16.58
N THR A 533 48.94 23.54 -15.31
CA THR A 533 49.83 22.89 -14.34
C THR A 533 49.55 23.46 -12.94
N ALA A 534 49.83 22.66 -11.92
CA ALA A 534 49.88 23.05 -10.51
C ALA A 534 51.00 24.05 -10.21
N THR A 535 50.78 24.95 -9.25
CA THR A 535 51.73 25.28 -8.16
C THR A 535 51.07 26.15 -7.08
N SER A 536 51.09 25.62 -5.85
CA SER A 536 51.33 26.26 -4.55
C SER A 536 51.06 27.77 -4.35
N SER A 537 50.26 28.09 -3.32
CA SER A 537 50.69 29.00 -2.25
C SER A 537 49.75 28.93 -1.04
N ASP A 538 50.38 28.64 0.09
CA ASP A 538 49.98 28.81 1.48
C ASP A 538 49.46 30.22 1.80
N SER A 539 48.28 30.36 2.43
CA SER A 539 48.00 31.35 3.51
C SER A 539 46.60 31.10 4.13
N SER A 540 46.54 30.88 5.44
CA SER A 540 45.34 31.17 6.25
C SER A 540 45.09 32.68 6.31
N PRO A 541 43.84 33.11 6.57
CA PRO A 541 43.66 33.90 7.78
C PRO A 541 42.41 33.53 8.60
N ASP A 542 42.47 34.08 9.80
CA ASP A 542 41.75 33.77 11.03
C ASP A 542 40.31 34.32 11.08
N SER A 543 39.61 33.81 12.08
CA SER A 543 38.27 34.15 12.54
C SER A 543 38.07 35.61 12.98
N SER A 544 36.92 36.18 12.61
CA SER A 544 36.11 37.08 13.45
C SER A 544 34.94 37.62 12.62
N ASP A 545 33.69 37.19 12.90
CA ASP A 545 32.46 38.00 12.65
C ASP A 545 31.16 37.25 13.03
N LEU A 546 31.11 36.68 14.25
CA LEU A 546 29.85 36.13 14.79
C LEU A 546 29.58 36.49 16.26
N ASP A 547 30.31 37.45 16.83
CA ASP A 547 30.12 37.95 18.21
C ASP A 547 29.46 39.34 18.30
N ALA A 548 28.86 39.84 17.21
CA ALA A 548 28.24 41.16 17.17
C ALA A 548 26.69 41.16 17.11
N LEU A 549 26.03 40.00 17.22
CA LEU A 549 24.56 39.91 17.08
C LEU A 549 23.82 39.24 18.26
N LEU A 550 24.46 39.13 19.43
CA LEU A 550 23.84 38.56 20.65
C LEU A 550 24.00 39.42 21.91
N ALA A 551 24.11 40.75 21.75
CA ALA A 551 24.12 41.69 22.87
C ALA A 551 22.94 42.66 22.77
N GLY A 552 21.77 42.19 23.17
CA GLY A 552 20.61 43.04 23.38
C GLY A 552 19.52 42.27 24.08
N LEU A 553 19.26 42.64 25.34
CA LEU A 553 18.04 42.35 26.11
C LEU A 553 18.07 41.12 27.05
N ASN A 554 19.05 41.08 27.95
CA ASN A 554 18.76 40.93 29.39
C ASN A 554 18.74 42.38 29.95
N SER A 555 17.88 42.82 30.85
CA SER A 555 17.55 42.31 32.19
C SER A 555 16.41 43.21 32.70
N ASP A 556 15.29 42.67 33.19
CA ASP A 556 14.98 42.30 34.58
C ASP A 556 14.02 43.31 35.27
N ASP A 557 13.02 42.69 35.90
CA ASP A 557 12.49 42.95 37.24
C ASP A 557 11.14 43.66 37.47
N ALA A 558 10.45 43.11 38.48
CA ALA A 558 9.29 43.59 39.25
C ALA A 558 7.84 43.23 38.83
N ALA A 559 7.18 42.43 39.69
CA ALA A 559 5.73 42.18 39.81
C ALA A 559 5.11 43.04 40.96
N PRO A 560 3.81 42.93 41.37
CA PRO A 560 2.53 42.60 40.70
C PRO A 560 1.34 43.58 41.02
N ALA A 561 0.15 43.28 40.45
CA ALA A 561 -1.26 43.56 40.89
C ALA A 561 -1.99 44.84 40.38
N PRO A 562 -3.36 44.92 40.38
CA PRO A 562 -4.44 43.90 40.43
C PRO A 562 -5.52 44.04 39.29
N GLU A 563 -6.51 43.12 39.25
CA GLU A 563 -7.73 43.13 38.39
C GLU A 563 -8.68 44.34 38.64
N PRO A 564 -9.66 44.62 37.74
CA PRO A 564 -10.99 43.97 37.82
C PRO A 564 -11.75 43.69 36.49
N ALA A 565 -12.45 42.55 36.48
CA ALA A 565 -13.82 42.20 36.00
C ALA A 565 -14.53 42.84 34.78
N ALA A 566 -15.10 41.94 33.94
CA ALA A 566 -16.41 41.92 33.21
C ALA A 566 -16.80 43.12 32.30
N SER A 567 -17.48 43.03 31.15
CA SER A 567 -18.27 42.06 30.36
C SER A 567 -18.20 42.56 28.89
N ASP A 568 -18.45 41.79 27.83
CA ASP A 568 -19.76 41.63 27.19
C ASP A 568 -19.61 40.73 25.93
N SER A 569 -20.62 39.89 25.74
CA SER A 569 -20.87 39.06 24.57
C SER A 569 -22.10 39.62 23.87
N ASP A 570 -22.02 40.16 22.65
CA ASP A 570 -23.23 40.52 21.88
C ASP A 570 -23.01 40.83 20.37
N ASP A 571 -22.05 40.19 19.69
CA ASP A 571 -21.80 40.46 18.25
C ASP A 571 -21.97 39.24 17.31
N LEU A 572 -22.50 38.11 17.77
CA LEU A 572 -22.67 36.90 16.93
C LEU A 572 -24.12 36.61 16.51
N ASP A 573 -25.13 37.22 17.15
CA ASP A 573 -26.54 37.00 16.80
C ASP A 573 -27.05 37.91 15.67
N ALA A 574 -26.29 38.94 15.29
CA ALA A 574 -26.67 39.84 14.19
C ALA A 574 -26.37 39.28 12.79
N LEU A 575 -25.58 38.20 12.67
CA LEU A 575 -25.22 37.61 11.37
C LEU A 575 -26.11 36.43 10.95
N LEU A 576 -26.93 35.88 11.85
CA LEU A 576 -27.81 34.73 11.56
C LEU A 576 -29.22 35.12 11.09
N ALA A 577 -29.58 36.40 11.12
CA ALA A 577 -30.92 36.89 10.80
C ALA A 577 -31.12 37.36 9.33
N SER A 578 -30.11 37.24 8.45
CA SER A 578 -30.17 37.82 7.09
C SER A 578 -30.26 36.81 5.94
N LEU A 579 -30.49 35.52 6.20
CA LEU A 579 -30.51 34.49 5.15
C LEU A 579 -31.83 33.73 4.96
N ASN A 580 -32.91 34.15 5.64
CA ASN A 580 -34.20 33.48 5.51
C ASN A 580 -35.33 34.50 5.35
N ASP A 581 -35.60 34.94 4.12
CA ASP A 581 -36.96 35.02 3.57
C ASP A 581 -36.91 35.42 2.09
N ASP A 582 -37.55 34.63 1.22
CA ASP A 582 -38.71 35.09 0.46
C ASP A 582 -39.20 34.02 -0.54
N SER A 583 -40.48 33.66 -0.41
CA SER A 583 -41.36 33.16 -1.47
C SER A 583 -42.43 34.23 -1.70
N PRO A 584 -43.00 34.43 -2.90
CA PRO A 584 -44.30 33.78 -3.16
C PRO A 584 -44.74 33.55 -4.64
N ALA A 585 -45.65 32.56 -4.77
CA ALA A 585 -46.91 32.48 -5.55
C ALA A 585 -47.04 32.78 -7.08
N ALA A 586 -47.36 31.69 -7.81
CA ALA A 586 -48.53 31.44 -8.70
C ALA A 586 -48.92 32.37 -9.86
N GLU A 587 -48.92 31.83 -11.10
CA GLU A 587 -50.05 31.87 -12.05
C GLU A 587 -49.92 30.83 -13.20
N SER A 588 -51.05 30.44 -13.77
CA SER A 588 -51.35 29.24 -14.57
C SER A 588 -51.20 29.38 -16.10
N ALA A 589 -50.85 28.29 -16.80
CA ALA A 589 -51.38 27.94 -18.14
C ALA A 589 -51.12 26.46 -18.49
N ALA A 590 -52.12 25.80 -19.07
CA ALA A 590 -52.15 24.39 -19.44
C ALA A 590 -51.77 24.15 -20.93
N ALA A 591 -51.20 22.98 -21.26
CA ALA A 591 -51.51 22.13 -22.43
C ALA A 591 -50.54 20.93 -22.58
N ASP A 592 -51.10 19.72 -22.48
CA ASP A 592 -50.92 18.46 -23.23
C ASP A 592 -49.54 18.02 -23.81
N GLY A 593 -49.15 16.76 -23.50
CA GLY A 593 -48.13 16.00 -24.23
C GLY A 593 -47.71 14.66 -23.58
N GLU A 594 -48.54 13.62 -23.78
CA GLU A 594 -48.32 12.16 -23.72
C GLU A 594 -46.86 11.64 -23.85
N SER A 595 -46.34 10.81 -22.94
CA SER A 595 -46.54 9.35 -22.74
C SER A 595 -45.67 8.39 -23.59
N ASP A 596 -44.35 8.61 -23.65
CA ASP A 596 -43.44 7.65 -24.33
C ASP A 596 -42.18 7.25 -23.52
N VAL A 597 -41.97 7.81 -22.34
CA VAL A 597 -40.70 7.65 -21.59
C VAL A 597 -40.69 6.40 -20.71
N ASP A 598 -41.86 5.92 -20.27
CA ASP A 598 -41.96 4.80 -19.33
C ASP A 598 -41.75 3.43 -20.00
N ALA A 599 -42.03 3.29 -21.30
CA ALA A 599 -41.83 2.04 -22.03
C ALA A 599 -40.36 1.73 -22.33
N GLU A 600 -39.55 2.77 -22.60
CA GLU A 600 -38.10 2.60 -22.82
C GLU A 600 -37.37 2.25 -21.52
N LEU A 601 -37.82 2.78 -20.38
CA LEU A 601 -37.23 2.49 -19.07
C LEU A 601 -37.50 1.04 -18.62
N GLU A 602 -38.70 0.51 -18.89
CA GLU A 602 -39.01 -0.90 -18.64
C GLU A 602 -38.24 -1.85 -19.57
N ALA A 603 -37.98 -1.47 -20.83
CA ALA A 603 -37.17 -2.26 -21.75
C ALA A 603 -35.70 -2.32 -21.33
N LEU A 604 -35.18 -1.22 -20.76
CA LEU A 604 -33.79 -1.12 -20.31
C LEU A 604 -33.55 -1.97 -19.04
N LEU A 605 -34.53 -2.00 -18.12
CA LEU A 605 -34.46 -2.82 -16.90
C LEU A 605 -34.57 -4.33 -17.19
N LYS A 606 -35.27 -4.74 -18.24
CA LYS A 606 -35.33 -6.14 -18.68
C LYS A 606 -34.07 -6.64 -19.40
N SER A 607 -33.23 -5.73 -19.87
CA SER A 607 -31.97 -6.08 -20.56
C SER A 607 -30.80 -6.33 -19.61
N LEU A 608 -30.99 -6.05 -18.31
CA LEU A 608 -29.98 -6.14 -17.25
C LEU A 608 -30.23 -7.29 -16.25
N SER A 609 -31.17 -8.21 -16.55
CA SER A 609 -31.42 -9.42 -15.74
C SER A 609 -30.85 -10.68 -16.38
#